data_AF-A0A9D5MMR3-F1
#
_entry.id   AF-A0A9D5MMR3-F1
#
_cell.length_a   1.000
_cell.length_b   1.000
_cell.length_c   1.000
_cell.angle_alpha   90.00
_cell.angle_beta   90.00
_cell.angle_gamma   90.00
#
_symmetry.space_group_name_H-M   'P 1'
#
loop_
_entity.id
_entity.type
_entity.pdbx_description
1 polymer ?
#
loop_
_entity_poly.entity_id
_entity_poly.type
_entity_poly.pdbx_seq_one_letter_code
_entity_poly.pdbx_strand_id
1 'polypeptide(L)'
;MDIKEFGNIIVAEIADVLGDSVEVSYKEVLKNNGIICHAVHIKKKGENIAPTIYLDQYYKDYKNGIVLMKIIRNILEFYRKHAPEGSVDVNYYEDFSKICGKLFFKVINFEKNRKYLEDVPFVMFEDLALVPLVNVDDEFLGPGVIVVKKDHIKNWEISEDELWENIYENAPTAQPFTIEHILETLGDKGKELAPFLSQLDMYVISNEAKTNGAGVFLYPGVSEKISEKLGGDFIVLPASIHEAIVMPYFEEEGKREFLYSMVKEVNSMVVGGGDVLSDSVYLYEAENNTVRIL
;
A
#
# COMPACT_ATOMS: atom_id res chain seq x y z
N MET A 1 8.61 -24.44 19.02
CA MET A 1 7.65 -23.34 18.96
C MET A 1 7.56 -22.78 17.55
N ASP A 2 6.45 -23.09 16.88
CA ASP A 2 6.04 -22.43 15.63
C ASP A 2 5.45 -21.03 15.92
N ILE A 3 5.07 -20.27 14.88
CA ILE A 3 4.58 -18.89 15.04
C ILE A 3 3.19 -18.83 15.68
N LYS A 4 2.36 -19.86 15.50
CA LYS A 4 1.01 -19.92 16.06
C LYS A 4 1.05 -20.24 17.55
N GLU A 5 1.88 -21.20 17.95
CA GLU A 5 2.21 -21.49 19.35
C GLU A 5 2.78 -20.25 20.05
N PHE A 6 3.72 -19.55 19.40
CA PHE A 6 4.27 -18.28 19.90
C PHE A 6 3.17 -17.23 20.08
N GLY A 7 2.33 -17.02 19.07
CA GLY A 7 1.25 -16.05 19.13
C GLY A 7 0.24 -16.34 20.23
N ASN A 8 -0.11 -17.61 20.44
CA ASN A 8 -1.01 -18.01 21.54
C ASN A 8 -0.39 -17.75 22.92
N ILE A 9 0.91 -17.96 23.09
CA ILE A 9 1.61 -17.62 24.34
C ILE A 9 1.61 -16.10 24.56
N ILE A 10 1.92 -15.32 23.52
CA ILE A 10 1.87 -13.85 23.59
C ILE A 10 0.47 -13.37 23.99
N VAL A 11 -0.59 -13.94 23.40
CA VAL A 11 -1.99 -13.63 23.77
C VAL A 11 -2.26 -13.91 25.24
N ALA A 12 -1.88 -15.09 25.73
CA ALA A 12 -2.13 -15.47 27.13
C ALA A 12 -1.42 -14.54 28.12
N GLU A 13 -0.15 -14.22 27.88
CA GLU A 13 0.65 -13.35 28.73
C GLU A 13 0.16 -11.90 28.71
N ILE A 14 -0.22 -11.39 27.54
CA ILE A 14 -0.80 -10.03 27.43
C ILE A 14 -2.16 -9.97 28.14
N ALA A 15 -2.99 -11.01 28.00
CA ALA A 15 -4.28 -11.09 28.68
C ALA A 15 -4.11 -11.12 30.20
N ASP A 16 -3.15 -11.89 30.73
CA ASP A 16 -2.85 -11.94 32.16
C ASP A 16 -2.44 -10.57 32.72
N VAL A 17 -1.59 -9.84 31.98
CA VAL A 17 -1.09 -8.53 32.41
C VAL A 17 -2.14 -7.41 32.32
N LEU A 18 -2.98 -7.42 31.29
CA LEU A 18 -4.00 -6.37 31.07
C LEU A 18 -5.34 -6.67 31.79
N GLY A 19 -5.54 -7.92 32.19
CA GLY A 19 -6.72 -8.39 32.91
C GLY A 19 -8.03 -8.26 32.13
N ASP A 20 -9.14 -8.35 32.84
CA ASP A 20 -10.50 -8.44 32.26
C ASP A 20 -10.99 -7.16 31.58
N SER A 21 -10.21 -6.09 31.55
CA SER A 21 -10.56 -4.82 30.90
C SER A 21 -10.46 -4.89 29.37
N VAL A 22 -9.76 -5.91 28.85
CA VAL A 22 -9.51 -6.10 27.42
C VAL A 22 -9.88 -7.52 26.97
N GLU A 23 -10.15 -7.66 25.68
CA GLU A 23 -10.21 -8.92 24.96
C GLU A 23 -8.96 -9.02 24.07
N VAL A 24 -8.14 -10.05 24.31
CA VAL A 24 -6.91 -10.29 23.56
C VAL A 24 -7.12 -11.52 22.69
N SER A 25 -6.84 -11.42 21.40
CA SER A 25 -7.00 -12.54 20.46
C SER A 25 -5.88 -12.61 19.45
N TYR A 26 -5.52 -13.84 19.05
CA TYR A 26 -4.62 -14.08 17.94
C TYR A 26 -5.42 -14.05 16.63
N LYS A 27 -4.87 -13.41 15.60
CA LYS A 27 -5.45 -13.43 14.25
C LYS A 27 -4.39 -13.61 13.17
N GLU A 28 -4.80 -14.31 12.11
CA GLU A 28 -4.10 -14.32 10.84
C GLU A 28 -4.71 -13.24 9.95
N VAL A 29 -3.86 -12.37 9.41
CA VAL A 29 -4.25 -11.23 8.59
C VAL A 29 -3.71 -11.44 7.18
N LEU A 30 -4.61 -11.53 6.20
CA LEU A 30 -4.25 -11.58 4.79
C LEU A 30 -3.81 -10.18 4.34
N LYS A 31 -2.54 -10.05 3.97
CA LYS A 31 -1.92 -8.87 3.40
C LYS A 31 -1.83 -8.98 1.87
N ASN A 32 -1.33 -7.91 1.25
CA ASN A 32 -1.10 -7.86 -0.18
C ASN A 32 -0.27 -9.06 -0.66
N ASN A 33 -0.54 -9.51 -1.87
CA ASN A 33 0.07 -10.67 -2.53
C ASN A 33 -0.10 -11.99 -1.76
N GLY A 34 -1.18 -12.13 -1.00
CA GLY A 34 -1.51 -13.37 -0.31
C GLY A 34 -0.66 -13.66 0.93
N ILE A 35 0.13 -12.70 1.40
CA ILE A 35 0.96 -12.88 2.59
C ILE A 35 0.07 -12.99 3.83
N ILE A 36 0.31 -14.02 4.64
CA ILE A 36 -0.36 -14.18 5.92
C ILE A 36 0.55 -13.65 7.01
N CYS A 37 0.14 -12.56 7.65
CA CYS A 37 0.79 -12.05 8.85
C CYS A 37 0.05 -12.51 10.10
N HIS A 38 0.79 -12.64 11.20
CA HIS A 38 0.29 -13.16 12.46
C HIS A 38 0.21 -11.99 13.42
N ALA A 39 -0.93 -11.77 14.07
CA ALA A 39 -1.12 -10.59 14.89
C ALA A 39 -1.81 -10.90 16.22
N VAL A 40 -1.56 -10.04 17.20
CA VAL A 40 -2.39 -9.92 18.39
C VAL A 40 -3.32 -8.73 18.24
N HIS A 41 -4.60 -8.97 18.45
CA HIS A 41 -5.64 -7.95 18.54
C HIS A 41 -5.94 -7.71 20.02
N ILE A 42 -5.86 -6.46 20.46
CA ILE A 42 -6.15 -6.08 21.83
C ILE A 42 -7.32 -5.09 21.82
N LYS A 43 -8.51 -5.53 22.20
CA LYS A 43 -9.73 -4.72 22.18
C LYS A 43 -10.15 -4.35 23.61
N LYS A 44 -10.26 -3.07 23.96
CA LYS A 44 -10.85 -2.68 25.24
C LYS A 44 -12.35 -2.93 25.23
N LYS A 45 -12.92 -3.39 26.35
CA LYS A 45 -14.36 -3.60 26.46
C LYS A 45 -15.11 -2.27 26.31
N GLY A 46 -16.13 -2.26 25.45
CA GLY A 46 -16.93 -1.07 25.14
C GLY A 46 -16.38 -0.21 23.99
N GLU A 47 -15.15 -0.45 23.53
CA GLU A 47 -14.61 0.22 22.34
C GLU A 47 -14.95 -0.55 21.06
N ASN A 48 -15.08 0.17 19.95
CA ASN A 48 -15.37 -0.39 18.62
C ASN A 48 -14.10 -0.74 17.82
N ILE A 49 -12.91 -0.45 18.35
CA ILE A 49 -11.62 -0.66 17.67
C ILE A 49 -10.73 -1.61 18.46
N ALA A 50 -9.93 -2.38 17.74
CA ALA A 50 -8.91 -3.25 18.29
C ALA A 50 -7.58 -3.00 17.58
N PRO A 51 -6.61 -2.31 18.23
CA PRO A 51 -5.24 -2.26 17.75
C PRO A 51 -4.71 -3.65 17.37
N THR A 52 -4.09 -3.72 16.20
CA THR A 52 -3.53 -4.94 15.63
C THR A 52 -2.01 -4.83 15.64
N ILE A 53 -1.35 -5.69 16.40
CA ILE A 53 0.12 -5.71 16.54
C ILE A 53 0.65 -6.98 15.88
N TYR A 54 1.43 -6.82 14.81
CA TYR A 54 2.00 -7.94 14.07
C TYR A 54 3.15 -8.61 14.84
N LEU A 55 3.14 -9.92 14.87
CA LEU A 55 4.02 -10.80 15.62
C LEU A 55 5.17 -11.35 14.79
N ASP A 56 5.12 -11.24 13.46
CA ASP A 56 6.10 -11.87 12.56
C ASP A 56 7.55 -11.42 12.84
N GLN A 57 7.77 -10.12 13.09
CA GLN A 57 9.10 -9.61 13.46
C GLN A 57 9.49 -10.04 14.89
N TYR A 58 8.57 -9.95 15.86
CA TYR A 58 8.83 -10.43 17.22
C TYR A 58 9.15 -11.92 17.27
N TYR A 59 8.56 -12.72 16.39
CA TYR A 59 8.85 -14.13 16.25
C TYR A 59 10.25 -14.37 15.69
N LYS A 60 10.69 -13.59 14.69
CA LYS A 60 12.08 -13.60 14.20
C LYS A 60 13.06 -13.24 15.32
N ASP A 61 12.76 -12.20 16.09
CA ASP A 61 13.58 -11.77 17.23
C ASP A 61 13.70 -12.89 18.27
N TYR A 62 12.60 -13.57 18.59
CA TYR A 62 12.60 -14.74 19.47
C TYR A 62 13.50 -15.87 18.93
N LYS A 63 13.40 -16.19 17.64
CA LYS A 63 14.27 -17.20 16.99
C LYS A 63 15.75 -16.81 17.03
N ASN A 64 16.05 -15.52 17.00
CA ASN A 64 17.40 -14.98 17.13
C ASN A 64 17.89 -14.89 18.59
N GLY A 65 17.14 -15.44 19.55
CA GLY A 65 17.55 -15.56 20.95
C GLY A 65 17.09 -14.43 21.87
N ILE A 66 16.24 -13.50 21.38
CA ILE A 66 15.64 -12.50 22.28
C ILE A 66 14.67 -13.19 23.24
N VAL A 67 14.84 -12.91 24.53
CA VAL A 67 14.03 -13.50 25.61
C VAL A 67 12.56 -13.10 25.46
N LEU A 68 11.66 -14.08 25.57
CA LEU A 68 10.21 -13.91 25.43
C LEU A 68 9.64 -12.78 26.31
N MET A 69 10.07 -12.68 27.57
CA MET A 69 9.63 -11.62 28.48
C MET A 69 9.97 -10.20 28.00
N LYS A 70 11.09 -10.04 27.28
CA LYS A 70 11.45 -8.75 26.68
C LYS A 70 10.51 -8.41 25.52
N ILE A 71 10.16 -9.41 24.70
CA ILE A 71 9.21 -9.25 23.60
C ILE A 71 7.83 -8.84 24.14
N ILE A 72 7.32 -9.54 25.15
CA ILE A 72 6.02 -9.23 25.77
C ILE A 72 6.01 -7.79 26.30
N ARG A 73 7.07 -7.39 27.00
CA ARG A 73 7.22 -6.00 27.48
C ARG A 73 7.17 -4.99 26.34
N ASN A 74 7.92 -5.23 25.27
CA ASN A 74 7.94 -4.34 24.11
C ASN A 74 6.56 -4.21 23.46
N ILE A 75 5.80 -5.31 23.34
CA ILE A 75 4.43 -5.28 22.81
C ILE A 75 3.50 -4.48 23.72
N LEU A 76 3.58 -4.69 25.05
CA LEU A 76 2.78 -3.95 26.03
C LEU A 76 3.11 -2.45 26.04
N GLU A 77 4.39 -2.09 25.95
CA GLU A 77 4.83 -0.69 25.84
C GLU A 77 4.32 -0.05 24.55
N PHE A 78 4.44 -0.77 23.43
CA PHE A 78 3.90 -0.31 22.15
C PHE A 78 2.37 -0.12 22.22
N TYR A 79 1.64 -1.07 22.78
CA TYR A 79 0.19 -0.98 22.97
C TYR A 79 -0.18 0.23 23.84
N ARG A 80 0.43 0.39 25.02
CA ARG A 80 0.10 1.50 25.94
C ARG A 80 0.38 2.88 25.33
N LYS A 81 1.39 2.98 24.45
CA LYS A 81 1.74 4.22 23.79
C LYS A 81 0.80 4.61 22.65
N HIS A 82 0.19 3.63 21.96
CA HIS A 82 -0.57 3.87 20.73
C HIS A 82 -2.03 3.36 20.79
N ALA A 83 -2.47 2.81 21.93
CA ALA A 83 -3.86 2.42 22.11
C ALA A 83 -4.74 3.68 22.01
N PRO A 84 -5.84 3.63 21.26
CA PRO A 84 -6.76 4.75 21.17
C PRO A 84 -7.31 5.11 22.55
N GLU A 85 -7.52 6.40 22.75
CA GLU A 85 -8.10 6.98 23.97
C GLU A 85 -9.64 7.03 23.94
N GLY A 86 -10.26 6.60 22.83
CA GLY A 86 -11.70 6.61 22.65
C GLY A 86 -12.18 5.71 21.51
N SER A 87 -13.49 5.74 21.27
CA SER A 87 -14.13 5.09 20.11
C SER A 87 -14.13 6.01 18.90
N VAL A 88 -14.04 5.41 17.71
CA VAL A 88 -14.14 6.15 16.45
C VAL A 88 -15.59 6.39 16.05
N ASP A 89 -15.88 7.58 15.52
CA ASP A 89 -17.21 7.92 15.00
C ASP A 89 -17.44 7.27 13.63
N VAL A 90 -18.00 6.07 13.65
CA VAL A 90 -18.25 5.29 12.44
C VAL A 90 -19.24 6.00 11.49
N ASN A 91 -20.14 6.84 12.03
CA ASN A 91 -21.19 7.48 11.24
C ASN A 91 -20.64 8.49 10.23
N TYR A 92 -19.47 9.09 10.51
CA TYR A 92 -18.83 10.00 9.57
C TYR A 92 -18.47 9.29 8.25
N TYR A 93 -18.02 8.03 8.33
CA TYR A 93 -17.60 7.25 7.17
C TYR A 93 -18.76 6.56 6.46
N GLU A 94 -19.87 6.34 7.16
CA GLU A 94 -21.09 5.77 6.57
C GLU A 94 -21.89 6.79 5.74
N ASP A 95 -21.55 8.08 5.80
CA ASP A 95 -22.18 9.13 5.00
C ASP A 95 -21.33 9.46 3.77
N PHE A 96 -21.76 8.95 2.61
CA PHE A 96 -21.04 9.14 1.34
C PHE A 96 -20.76 10.61 1.02
N SER A 97 -21.71 11.50 1.33
CA SER A 97 -21.59 12.94 1.03
C SER A 97 -20.42 13.61 1.76
N LYS A 98 -19.96 13.03 2.88
CA LYS A 98 -18.83 13.55 3.67
C LYS A 98 -17.49 13.02 3.21
N ILE A 99 -17.49 11.90 2.48
CA ILE A 99 -16.26 11.17 2.12
C ILE A 99 -15.99 11.12 0.63
N CYS A 100 -16.96 11.43 -0.23
CA CYS A 100 -16.84 11.32 -1.69
C CYS A 100 -15.65 12.12 -2.25
N GLY A 101 -15.42 13.33 -1.74
CA GLY A 101 -14.27 14.18 -2.10
C GLY A 101 -12.91 13.71 -1.59
N LYS A 102 -12.84 12.61 -0.86
CA LYS A 102 -11.62 12.04 -0.25
C LYS A 102 -11.25 10.68 -0.86
N LEU A 103 -11.97 10.26 -1.89
CA LEU A 103 -11.77 8.99 -2.57
C LEU A 103 -10.58 9.06 -3.52
N PHE A 104 -9.82 7.97 -3.57
CA PHE A 104 -8.71 7.76 -4.49
C PHE A 104 -8.53 6.25 -4.70
N PHE A 105 -7.49 5.84 -5.42
CA PHE A 105 -7.18 4.42 -5.56
C PHE A 105 -5.70 4.12 -5.42
N LYS A 106 -5.40 2.88 -5.04
CA LYS A 106 -4.08 2.27 -5.20
C LYS A 106 -4.13 1.20 -6.28
N VAL A 107 -2.98 0.70 -6.68
CA VAL A 107 -2.86 -0.49 -7.54
C VAL A 107 -2.25 -1.65 -6.79
N ILE A 108 -2.71 -2.85 -7.09
CA ILE A 108 -2.14 -4.12 -6.61
C ILE A 108 -2.11 -5.13 -7.76
N ASN A 109 -1.29 -6.19 -7.63
CA ASN A 109 -1.31 -7.28 -8.59
C ASN A 109 -2.67 -8.01 -8.56
N PHE A 110 -3.35 -8.15 -9.69
CA PHE A 110 -4.66 -8.81 -9.73
C PHE A 110 -4.57 -10.29 -9.32
N GLU A 111 -3.66 -11.04 -9.95
CA GLU A 111 -3.56 -12.50 -9.79
C GLU A 111 -3.19 -12.89 -8.35
N LYS A 112 -2.23 -12.19 -7.76
CA LYS A 112 -1.77 -12.46 -6.38
C LYS A 112 -2.79 -12.04 -5.31
N ASN A 113 -3.84 -11.29 -5.67
CA ASN A 113 -4.82 -10.75 -4.72
C ASN A 113 -6.28 -11.17 -5.01
N ARG A 114 -6.54 -12.17 -5.86
CA ARG A 114 -7.90 -12.61 -6.21
C ARG A 114 -8.81 -12.81 -5.00
N LYS A 115 -8.33 -13.49 -3.95
CA LYS A 115 -9.11 -13.72 -2.72
C LYS A 115 -9.46 -12.42 -1.99
N TYR A 116 -8.54 -11.46 -1.95
CA TYR A 116 -8.80 -10.15 -1.35
C TYR A 116 -9.83 -9.34 -2.15
N LEU A 117 -9.83 -9.49 -3.48
CA LEU A 117 -10.74 -8.80 -4.41
C LEU A 117 -12.16 -9.40 -4.45
N GLU A 118 -12.42 -10.52 -3.75
CA GLU A 118 -13.79 -11.06 -3.61
C GLU A 118 -14.71 -10.07 -2.87
N ASP A 119 -14.19 -9.37 -1.87
CA ASP A 119 -14.95 -8.45 -1.00
C ASP A 119 -14.75 -6.95 -1.36
N VAL A 120 -13.85 -6.67 -2.30
CA VAL A 120 -13.40 -5.31 -2.64
C VAL A 120 -13.78 -5.01 -4.10
N PRO A 121 -14.51 -3.91 -4.40
CA PRO A 121 -14.72 -3.45 -5.78
C PRO A 121 -13.37 -3.10 -6.42
N PHE A 122 -13.20 -3.36 -7.72
CA PHE A 122 -11.96 -3.05 -8.43
C PHE A 122 -12.21 -2.78 -9.91
N VAL A 123 -11.33 -1.99 -10.52
CA VAL A 123 -11.20 -1.89 -11.97
C VAL A 123 -9.97 -2.67 -12.40
N MET A 124 -10.14 -3.52 -13.41
CA MET A 124 -9.03 -4.30 -13.98
C MET A 124 -8.22 -3.38 -14.91
N PHE A 125 -6.90 -3.37 -14.74
CA PHE A 125 -5.97 -2.69 -15.64
C PHE A 125 -4.79 -3.61 -15.95
N GLU A 126 -4.72 -4.13 -17.17
CA GLU A 126 -3.68 -5.09 -17.60
C GLU A 126 -3.55 -6.31 -16.66
N ASP A 127 -2.53 -6.36 -15.81
CA ASP A 127 -2.30 -7.39 -14.78
C ASP A 127 -2.48 -6.84 -13.34
N LEU A 128 -2.95 -5.60 -13.23
CA LEU A 128 -3.20 -4.86 -12.00
C LEU A 128 -4.70 -4.75 -11.72
N ALA A 129 -5.02 -4.49 -10.45
CA ALA A 129 -6.34 -4.11 -9.99
C ALA A 129 -6.24 -2.74 -9.30
N LEU A 130 -7.06 -1.79 -9.75
CA LEU A 130 -7.27 -0.52 -9.06
C LEU A 130 -8.19 -0.80 -7.87
N VAL A 131 -7.76 -0.43 -6.68
CA VAL A 131 -8.46 -0.66 -5.42
C VAL A 131 -8.85 0.67 -4.80
N PRO A 132 -10.13 0.91 -4.55
CA PRO A 132 -10.63 2.16 -4.03
C PRO A 132 -10.30 2.32 -2.55
N LEU A 133 -9.86 3.52 -2.22
CA LEU A 133 -9.43 3.95 -0.90
C LEU A 133 -10.10 5.28 -0.56
N VAL A 134 -10.27 5.54 0.73
CA VAL A 134 -10.76 6.81 1.24
C VAL A 134 -9.84 7.33 2.33
N ASN A 135 -9.46 8.60 2.23
CA ASN A 135 -8.75 9.28 3.30
C ASN A 135 -9.73 9.61 4.43
N VAL A 136 -9.33 9.26 5.64
CA VAL A 136 -10.07 9.56 6.86
C VAL A 136 -9.18 10.35 7.79
N ASP A 137 -9.78 11.24 8.56
CA ASP A 137 -9.10 11.97 9.62
C ASP A 137 -9.99 11.85 10.85
N ASP A 138 -9.54 11.05 11.80
CA ASP A 138 -10.25 10.80 13.04
C ASP A 138 -9.60 11.56 14.19
N GLU A 139 -10.41 12.06 15.12
CA GLU A 139 -9.93 12.84 16.26
C GLU A 139 -8.95 12.06 17.15
N PHE A 140 -9.14 10.74 17.30
CA PHE A 140 -8.33 9.88 18.17
C PHE A 140 -7.24 9.11 17.44
N LEU A 141 -7.50 8.68 16.20
CA LEU A 141 -6.54 7.92 15.39
C LEU A 141 -5.67 8.79 14.48
N GLY A 142 -6.07 10.03 14.24
CA GLY A 142 -5.46 10.92 13.27
C GLY A 142 -5.74 10.52 11.81
N PRO A 143 -4.90 10.97 10.86
CA PRO A 143 -5.09 10.67 9.46
C PRO A 143 -4.86 9.17 9.17
N GLY A 144 -5.72 8.60 8.36
CA GLY A 144 -5.67 7.19 7.97
C GLY A 144 -6.30 6.94 6.61
N VAL A 145 -6.21 5.69 6.17
CA VAL A 145 -6.77 5.24 4.90
C VAL A 145 -7.61 4.00 5.14
N ILE A 146 -8.83 4.02 4.62
CA ILE A 146 -9.75 2.87 4.66
C ILE A 146 -9.94 2.34 3.25
N VAL A 147 -9.94 1.00 3.11
CA VAL A 147 -10.32 0.33 1.87
C VAL A 147 -11.83 0.39 1.71
N VAL A 148 -12.31 0.84 0.55
CA VAL A 148 -13.73 0.77 0.22
C VAL A 148 -14.08 -0.68 -0.13
N LYS A 149 -15.04 -1.27 0.59
CA LYS A 149 -15.53 -2.63 0.37
C LYS A 149 -16.89 -2.60 -0.32
N LYS A 150 -17.30 -3.74 -0.89
CA LYS A 150 -18.63 -3.88 -1.53
C LYS A 150 -19.77 -3.56 -0.57
N ASP A 151 -19.62 -3.84 0.72
CA ASP A 151 -20.62 -3.49 1.73
C ASP A 151 -20.68 -1.99 2.02
N HIS A 152 -19.58 -1.24 1.87
CA HIS A 152 -19.63 0.22 1.99
C HIS A 152 -20.46 0.82 0.85
N ILE A 153 -20.28 0.34 -0.38
CA ILE A 153 -21.08 0.78 -1.54
C ILE A 153 -22.57 0.57 -1.28
N LYS A 154 -22.95 -0.60 -0.75
CA LYS A 154 -24.35 -0.91 -0.39
C LYS A 154 -24.87 0.04 0.69
N ASN A 155 -24.08 0.30 1.73
CA ASN A 155 -24.47 1.18 2.84
C ASN A 155 -24.60 2.65 2.40
N TRP A 156 -23.76 3.08 1.46
CA TRP A 156 -23.81 4.40 0.86
C TRP A 156 -24.95 4.57 -0.15
N GLU A 157 -25.61 3.47 -0.53
CA GLU A 157 -26.69 3.43 -1.52
C GLU A 157 -26.29 4.00 -2.91
N ILE A 158 -25.01 3.84 -3.29
CA ILE A 158 -24.47 4.28 -4.58
C ILE A 158 -24.20 3.11 -5.53
N SER A 159 -23.95 3.43 -6.80
CA SER A 159 -23.47 2.46 -7.79
C SER A 159 -21.94 2.34 -7.80
N GLU A 160 -21.39 1.25 -8.36
CA GLU A 160 -19.95 1.15 -8.61
C GLU A 160 -19.45 2.21 -9.60
N ASP A 161 -20.27 2.55 -10.61
CA ASP A 161 -19.93 3.61 -11.57
C ASP A 161 -19.77 4.97 -10.86
N GLU A 162 -20.72 5.32 -9.99
CA GLU A 162 -20.67 6.55 -9.19
C GLU A 162 -19.45 6.58 -8.25
N LEU A 163 -19.08 5.43 -7.66
CA LEU A 163 -17.85 5.32 -6.87
C LEU A 163 -16.62 5.67 -7.71
N TRP A 164 -16.48 5.07 -8.90
CA TRP A 164 -15.31 5.27 -9.75
C TRP A 164 -15.27 6.66 -10.38
N GLU A 165 -16.41 7.24 -10.76
CA GLU A 165 -16.49 8.64 -11.19
C GLU A 165 -15.95 9.59 -10.11
N ASN A 166 -16.41 9.44 -8.86
CA ASN A 166 -15.90 10.25 -7.74
C ASN A 166 -14.41 10.01 -7.47
N ILE A 167 -13.93 8.77 -7.61
CA ILE A 167 -12.50 8.46 -7.45
C ILE A 167 -11.68 9.19 -8.51
N TYR A 168 -12.05 9.10 -9.79
CA TYR A 168 -11.27 9.72 -10.86
C TYR A 168 -11.29 11.25 -10.77
N GLU A 169 -12.40 11.84 -10.34
CA GLU A 169 -12.51 13.28 -10.11
C GLU A 169 -11.61 13.75 -8.97
N ASN A 170 -11.56 13.00 -7.86
CA ASN A 170 -10.92 13.46 -6.62
C ASN A 170 -9.48 12.94 -6.41
N ALA A 171 -9.08 11.84 -7.04
CA ALA A 171 -7.81 11.16 -6.76
C ALA A 171 -6.57 12.07 -6.82
N PRO A 172 -6.37 12.93 -7.84
CA PRO A 172 -5.23 13.85 -7.90
C PRO A 172 -5.17 14.87 -6.76
N THR A 173 -6.33 15.26 -6.20
CA THR A 173 -6.41 16.22 -5.10
C THR A 173 -6.36 15.53 -3.75
N ALA A 174 -7.02 14.38 -3.61
CA ALA A 174 -7.02 13.58 -2.39
C ALA A 174 -5.63 12.98 -2.10
N GLN A 175 -4.88 12.62 -3.14
CA GLN A 175 -3.51 12.13 -3.07
C GLN A 175 -2.66 12.74 -4.19
N PRO A 176 -2.08 13.93 -3.97
CA PRO A 176 -1.19 14.55 -4.94
C PRO A 176 0.00 13.65 -5.27
N PHE A 177 0.33 13.58 -6.55
CA PHE A 177 1.47 12.82 -7.05
C PHE A 177 2.76 13.62 -6.96
N THR A 178 3.88 12.92 -6.83
CA THR A 178 5.23 13.47 -6.90
C THR A 178 5.97 12.91 -8.11
N ILE A 179 6.85 13.71 -8.70
CA ILE A 179 7.76 13.33 -9.78
C ILE A 179 9.15 13.83 -9.38
N GLU A 180 9.95 12.96 -8.77
CA GLU A 180 11.29 13.28 -8.27
C GLU A 180 12.34 12.63 -9.17
N HIS A 181 13.43 13.33 -9.49
CA HIS A 181 14.52 12.68 -10.23
C HIS A 181 15.10 11.54 -9.37
N ILE A 182 15.42 10.38 -9.95
CA ILE A 182 15.81 9.20 -9.18
C ILE A 182 16.96 9.49 -8.18
N LEU A 183 17.90 10.34 -8.55
CA LEU A 183 18.99 10.79 -7.68
C LEU A 183 18.53 11.46 -6.38
N GLU A 184 17.45 12.23 -6.42
CA GLU A 184 16.91 12.95 -5.26
C GLU A 184 16.32 11.97 -4.25
N THR A 185 15.78 10.85 -4.74
CA THR A 185 15.19 9.78 -3.89
C THR A 185 16.23 8.91 -3.19
N LEU A 186 17.46 8.85 -3.71
CA LEU A 186 18.52 7.98 -3.21
C LEU A 186 19.36 8.59 -2.07
N GLY A 187 19.08 9.83 -1.67
CA GLY A 187 19.80 10.51 -0.59
C GLY A 187 21.32 10.57 -0.85
N ASP A 188 22.13 10.20 0.15
CA ASP A 188 23.60 10.24 0.02
C ASP A 188 24.14 9.29 -1.06
N LYS A 189 23.48 8.15 -1.30
CA LYS A 189 23.84 7.24 -2.42
C LYS A 189 23.61 7.89 -3.78
N GLY A 190 22.67 8.84 -3.88
CA GLY A 190 22.45 9.62 -5.09
C GLY A 190 23.71 10.40 -5.49
N LYS A 191 24.47 10.94 -4.54
CA LYS A 191 25.71 11.67 -4.85
C LYS A 191 26.78 10.77 -5.47
N GLU A 192 26.89 9.53 -5.00
CA GLU A 192 27.83 8.53 -5.53
C GLU A 192 27.43 8.06 -6.93
N LEU A 193 26.13 7.94 -7.20
CA LEU A 193 25.58 7.45 -8.46
C LEU A 193 25.34 8.57 -9.49
N ALA A 194 25.45 9.85 -9.10
CA ALA A 194 25.24 11.00 -9.96
C ALA A 194 26.04 10.95 -11.28
N PRO A 195 27.33 10.55 -11.31
CA PRO A 195 28.07 10.45 -12.56
C PRO A 195 27.46 9.49 -13.60
N PHE A 196 26.64 8.54 -13.15
CA PHE A 196 26.02 7.52 -14.00
C PHE A 196 24.56 7.83 -14.33
N LEU A 197 23.80 8.37 -13.36
CA LEU A 197 22.35 8.54 -13.50
C LEU A 197 21.93 9.97 -13.85
N SER A 198 22.80 10.98 -13.71
CA SER A 198 22.41 12.40 -13.96
C SER A 198 22.09 12.71 -15.42
N GLN A 199 22.53 11.86 -16.34
CA GLN A 199 22.25 11.98 -17.77
C GLN A 199 21.05 11.13 -18.20
N LEU A 200 20.49 10.32 -17.29
CA LEU A 200 19.34 9.49 -17.56
C LEU A 200 18.09 10.22 -17.08
N ASP A 201 17.12 10.41 -17.98
CA ASP A 201 15.82 10.94 -17.63
C ASP A 201 14.98 9.89 -16.88
N MET A 202 15.38 9.57 -15.66
CA MET A 202 14.70 8.60 -14.80
C MET A 202 14.10 9.30 -13.58
N TYR A 203 12.79 9.13 -13.41
CA TYR A 203 12.04 9.78 -12.35
C TYR A 203 11.27 8.75 -11.54
N VAL A 204 11.19 8.97 -10.23
CA VAL A 204 10.33 8.20 -9.33
C VAL A 204 9.00 8.92 -9.24
N ILE A 205 7.94 8.17 -9.49
CA ILE A 205 6.54 8.58 -9.38
C ILE A 205 5.93 7.93 -8.16
N SER A 206 5.37 8.75 -7.27
CA SER A 206 4.68 8.30 -6.06
C SER A 206 3.63 9.33 -5.63
N ASN A 207 3.11 9.22 -4.41
CA ASN A 207 2.35 10.27 -3.74
C ASN A 207 3.20 10.93 -2.63
N GLU A 208 2.73 12.05 -2.08
CA GLU A 208 3.43 12.77 -1.02
C GLU A 208 3.68 11.91 0.24
N ALA A 209 2.76 10.99 0.53
CA ALA A 209 2.87 10.06 1.65
C ALA A 209 3.86 8.91 1.39
N LYS A 210 4.40 8.79 0.17
CA LYS A 210 5.27 7.70 -0.32
C LYS A 210 4.71 6.32 0.03
N THR A 211 3.39 6.16 -0.04
CA THR A 211 2.68 4.93 0.32
C THR A 211 1.52 4.63 -0.61
N ASN A 212 1.49 3.44 -1.22
CA ASN A 212 0.48 3.05 -2.21
C ASN A 212 0.44 3.97 -3.46
N GLY A 213 1.51 4.72 -3.72
CA GLY A 213 1.58 5.73 -4.78
C GLY A 213 2.00 5.21 -6.14
N ALA A 214 2.29 3.91 -6.31
CA ALA A 214 2.78 3.41 -7.60
C ALA A 214 1.77 3.58 -8.74
N GLY A 215 0.48 3.60 -8.43
CA GLY A 215 -0.60 3.70 -9.42
C GLY A 215 -0.97 5.12 -9.84
N VAL A 216 -0.34 6.16 -9.28
CA VAL A 216 -0.74 7.55 -9.54
C VAL A 216 -0.55 7.96 -11.00
N PHE A 217 0.29 7.27 -11.78
CA PHE A 217 0.41 7.51 -13.22
C PHE A 217 -0.90 7.21 -13.97
N LEU A 218 -1.80 6.40 -13.39
CA LEU A 218 -3.14 6.11 -13.91
C LEU A 218 -4.19 7.13 -13.46
N TYR A 219 -3.82 8.14 -12.65
CA TYR A 219 -4.75 9.22 -12.31
C TYR A 219 -4.99 10.11 -13.53
N PRO A 220 -6.20 10.66 -13.69
CA PRO A 220 -6.51 11.52 -14.84
C PRO A 220 -5.52 12.68 -14.97
N GLY A 221 -4.94 12.83 -16.18
CA GLY A 221 -4.00 13.91 -16.49
C GLY A 221 -2.57 13.71 -15.99
N VAL A 222 -2.24 12.61 -15.30
CA VAL A 222 -0.88 12.40 -14.75
C VAL A 222 0.08 11.84 -15.79
N SER A 223 -0.33 10.84 -16.57
CA SER A 223 0.51 10.30 -17.64
C SER A 223 0.83 11.34 -18.71
N GLU A 224 -0.11 12.22 -19.03
CA GLU A 224 0.08 13.34 -19.94
C GLU A 224 1.16 14.30 -19.42
N LYS A 225 1.13 14.65 -18.14
CA LYS A 225 2.18 15.49 -17.50
C LYS A 225 3.55 14.82 -17.49
N ILE A 226 3.59 13.50 -17.28
CA ILE A 226 4.83 12.73 -17.36
C ILE A 226 5.35 12.77 -18.80
N SER A 227 4.48 12.57 -19.79
CA SER A 227 4.81 12.61 -21.21
C SER A 227 5.31 13.99 -21.66
N GLU A 228 4.67 15.08 -21.22
CA GLU A 228 5.14 16.46 -21.44
C GLU A 228 6.55 16.68 -20.88
N LYS A 229 6.85 16.10 -19.71
CA LYS A 229 8.15 16.20 -19.05
C LYS A 229 9.23 15.38 -19.77
N LEU A 230 8.88 14.20 -20.27
CA LEU A 230 9.81 13.25 -20.90
C LEU A 230 9.90 13.41 -22.43
N GLY A 231 9.03 14.22 -23.03
CA GLY A 231 9.06 14.54 -24.46
C GLY A 231 8.41 13.49 -25.37
N GLY A 232 7.46 12.68 -24.86
CA GLY A 232 6.75 11.67 -25.65
C GLY A 232 6.40 10.39 -24.88
N ASP A 233 6.51 9.26 -25.57
CA ASP A 233 6.27 7.93 -25.01
C ASP A 233 7.24 7.65 -23.86
N PHE A 234 6.77 6.92 -22.85
CA PHE A 234 7.60 6.56 -21.70
C PHE A 234 7.31 5.18 -21.17
N ILE A 235 8.34 4.58 -20.59
CA ILE A 235 8.28 3.29 -19.93
C ILE A 235 7.96 3.52 -18.44
N VAL A 236 7.12 2.65 -17.87
CA VAL A 236 6.88 2.55 -16.44
C VAL A 236 7.42 1.22 -15.92
N LEU A 237 8.31 1.31 -14.94
CA LEU A 237 8.89 0.18 -14.22
C LEU A 237 8.33 0.17 -12.79
N PRO A 238 7.50 -0.81 -12.42
CA PRO A 238 7.05 -0.96 -11.04
C PRO A 238 8.24 -1.20 -10.12
N ALA A 239 8.48 -0.28 -9.18
CA ALA A 239 9.50 -0.47 -8.15
C ALA A 239 8.90 -1.16 -6.90
N SER A 240 7.68 -0.79 -6.54
CA SER A 240 6.86 -1.46 -5.51
C SER A 240 5.40 -1.06 -5.67
N ILE A 241 4.52 -1.42 -4.72
CA ILE A 241 3.17 -0.85 -4.63
C ILE A 241 3.18 0.65 -4.23
N HIS A 242 4.30 1.15 -3.71
CA HIS A 242 4.41 2.52 -3.19
C HIS A 242 4.90 3.51 -4.23
N GLU A 243 5.65 3.08 -5.24
CA GLU A 243 6.23 3.95 -6.25
C GLU A 243 6.56 3.19 -7.55
N ALA A 244 6.65 3.92 -8.65
CA ALA A 244 7.09 3.43 -9.96
C ALA A 244 8.20 4.34 -10.52
N ILE A 245 9.08 3.78 -11.34
CA ILE A 245 10.10 4.54 -12.06
C ILE A 245 9.59 4.77 -13.49
N VAL A 246 9.73 5.99 -13.98
CA VAL A 246 9.42 6.35 -15.37
C VAL A 246 10.65 6.87 -16.10
N MET A 247 10.74 6.55 -17.38
CA MET A 247 11.84 7.00 -18.26
C MET A 247 11.39 7.08 -19.72
N PRO A 248 12.01 7.94 -20.57
CA PRO A 248 11.67 8.02 -21.97
C PRO A 248 11.73 6.66 -22.64
N TYR A 249 10.80 6.44 -23.57
CA TYR A 249 10.87 5.28 -24.43
C TYR A 249 12.08 5.40 -25.38
N PHE A 250 12.77 4.28 -25.59
CA PHE A 250 13.86 4.16 -26.54
C PHE A 250 13.69 2.90 -27.37
N GLU A 251 14.10 2.95 -28.63
CA GLU A 251 14.05 1.81 -29.55
C GLU A 251 15.41 1.10 -29.56
N GLU A 252 15.46 -0.09 -28.96
CA GLU A 252 16.66 -0.93 -28.90
C GLU A 252 16.24 -2.41 -28.93
N GLU A 253 16.98 -3.22 -29.69
CA GLU A 253 16.73 -4.66 -29.81
C GLU A 253 16.94 -5.35 -28.45
N GLY A 254 15.99 -6.17 -28.01
CA GLY A 254 16.08 -6.89 -26.73
C GLY A 254 15.76 -6.05 -25.49
N LYS A 255 15.37 -4.78 -25.64
CA LYS A 255 15.07 -3.89 -24.50
C LYS A 255 13.98 -4.42 -23.59
N ARG A 256 12.94 -5.05 -24.17
CA ARG A 256 11.78 -5.53 -23.44
C ARG A 256 12.21 -6.66 -22.50
N GLU A 257 12.95 -7.62 -23.04
CA GLU A 257 13.50 -8.75 -22.31
C GLU A 257 14.47 -8.28 -21.23
N PHE A 258 15.30 -7.27 -21.52
CA PHE A 258 16.22 -6.68 -20.56
C PHE A 258 15.50 -6.01 -19.39
N LEU A 259 14.55 -5.10 -19.67
CA LEU A 259 13.79 -4.38 -18.64
C LEU A 259 12.93 -5.33 -17.80
N TYR A 260 12.26 -6.29 -18.45
CA TYR A 260 11.49 -7.32 -17.75
C TYR A 260 12.37 -8.14 -16.82
N SER A 261 13.56 -8.56 -17.29
CA SER A 261 14.50 -9.32 -16.46
C SER A 261 14.99 -8.50 -15.27
N MET A 262 15.28 -7.21 -15.48
CA MET A 262 15.69 -6.30 -14.43
C MET A 262 14.61 -6.14 -13.35
N VAL A 263 13.36 -5.84 -13.74
CA VAL A 263 12.25 -5.68 -12.80
C VAL A 263 12.06 -6.96 -11.98
N LYS A 264 12.03 -8.11 -12.65
CA LYS A 264 11.86 -9.42 -12.02
C LYS A 264 13.00 -9.75 -11.04
N GLU A 265 14.24 -9.44 -11.39
CA GLU A 265 15.40 -9.66 -10.53
C GLU A 265 15.29 -8.82 -9.25
N VAL A 266 15.04 -7.51 -9.39
CA VAL A 266 14.87 -6.59 -8.27
C VAL A 266 13.73 -7.03 -7.35
N ASN A 267 12.58 -7.39 -7.92
CA ASN A 267 11.43 -7.90 -7.16
C ASN A 267 11.78 -9.16 -6.35
N SER A 268 12.63 -10.04 -6.89
CA SER A 268 12.99 -11.28 -6.22
C SER A 268 14.05 -11.13 -5.12
N MET A 269 14.91 -10.11 -5.20
CA MET A 269 16.06 -9.96 -4.32
C MET A 269 15.89 -8.89 -3.24
N VAL A 270 15.16 -7.81 -3.55
CA VAL A 270 15.19 -6.58 -2.74
C VAL A 270 13.81 -6.21 -2.21
N VAL A 271 12.76 -6.40 -3.01
CA VAL A 271 11.41 -5.95 -2.66
C VAL A 271 10.76 -6.97 -1.73
N GLY A 272 10.15 -6.48 -0.65
CA GLY A 272 9.35 -7.33 0.23
C GLY A 272 8.23 -7.99 -0.56
N GLY A 273 7.96 -9.28 -0.36
CA GLY A 273 6.95 -9.99 -1.15
C GLY A 273 5.55 -9.34 -1.11
N GLY A 274 5.25 -8.59 -0.04
CA GLY A 274 4.00 -7.84 0.13
C GLY A 274 3.97 -6.50 -0.60
N ASP A 275 5.12 -6.04 -1.10
CA ASP A 275 5.29 -4.74 -1.73
C ASP A 275 5.56 -4.87 -3.24
N VAL A 276 5.77 -6.10 -3.75
CA VAL A 276 5.90 -6.35 -5.20
C VAL A 276 4.59 -6.00 -5.91
N LEU A 277 4.62 -5.07 -6.86
CA LEU A 277 3.45 -4.69 -7.64
C LEU A 277 3.26 -5.58 -8.89
N SER A 278 4.25 -5.62 -9.77
CA SER A 278 4.26 -6.51 -10.94
C SER A 278 5.68 -6.76 -11.43
N ASP A 279 5.88 -7.87 -12.14
CA ASP A 279 7.10 -8.15 -12.91
C ASP A 279 7.02 -7.57 -14.33
N SER A 280 5.86 -7.05 -14.73
CA SER A 280 5.60 -6.45 -16.04
C SER A 280 6.27 -5.08 -16.19
N VAL A 281 6.54 -4.72 -17.44
CA VAL A 281 6.97 -3.37 -17.85
C VAL A 281 5.81 -2.75 -18.61
N TYR A 282 5.48 -1.49 -18.35
CA TYR A 282 4.39 -0.81 -19.05
C TYR A 282 4.94 0.28 -19.96
N LEU A 283 4.20 0.58 -21.01
CA LEU A 283 4.46 1.64 -21.99
C LEU A 283 3.26 2.58 -22.00
N TYR A 284 3.52 3.86 -21.81
CA TYR A 284 2.60 4.93 -22.19
C TYR A 284 2.88 5.36 -23.63
N GLU A 285 1.84 5.38 -24.46
CA GLU A 285 1.85 5.84 -25.84
C GLU A 285 1.15 7.20 -25.94
N ALA A 286 1.91 8.25 -26.23
CA ALA A 286 1.45 9.63 -26.25
C ALA A 286 0.43 9.91 -27.37
N GLU A 287 0.54 9.20 -28.50
CA GLU A 287 -0.40 9.35 -29.62
C GLU A 287 -1.84 9.01 -29.22
N ASN A 288 -2.02 7.97 -28.39
CA ASN A 288 -3.32 7.44 -28.03
C ASN A 288 -3.74 7.76 -26.59
N ASN A 289 -2.84 8.33 -25.78
CA ASN A 289 -3.01 8.53 -24.34
C ASN A 289 -3.36 7.21 -23.61
N THR A 290 -2.61 6.16 -23.91
CA THR A 290 -2.86 4.80 -23.39
C THR A 290 -1.64 4.24 -22.71
N VAL A 291 -1.87 3.55 -21.59
CA VAL A 291 -0.84 2.70 -20.95
C VAL A 291 -1.18 1.24 -21.20
N ARG A 292 -0.19 0.44 -21.61
CA ARG A 292 -0.31 -1.01 -21.81
C ARG A 292 0.94 -1.74 -21.36
N ILE A 293 0.88 -3.05 -21.19
CA ILE A 293 2.09 -3.86 -21.00
C ILE A 293 2.94 -3.84 -22.29
N LEU A 294 4.23 -3.58 -22.12
CA LEU A 294 5.24 -3.60 -23.18
C LEU A 294 5.56 -5.05 -23.61
#